data_AF-A0A221US51-F1
#
_entry.id   AF-A0A221US51-F1
#
_cell.length_a   1.000
_cell.length_b   1.000
_cell.length_c   1.000
_cell.angle_alpha   90.00
_cell.angle_beta   90.00
_cell.angle_gamma   90.00
#
_symmetry.space_group_name_H-M   'P 1'
#
loop_
_entity.id
_entity.type
_entity.pdbx_description
1 polymer ?
#
loop_
_entity_poly.entity_id
_entity_poly.type
_entity_poly.pdbx_seq_one_letter_code
_entity_poly.pdbx_strand_id
1 'polypeptide(L)'
;MKTLSINFKEGKIYSSQKVSINNILKLYSSIVDMAKSLNGDELGVLIQFEHKQSTTILNVTDVSPYALLFFDDELSFKGATYSIKSGTGSFIIQTQYKNILFLRVPHNLKLSTIINLKF
;
A
#
# COMPACT_ATOMS: atom_id res chain seq x y z
N MET A 1 10.58 13.46 -3.29
CA MET A 1 10.46 12.00 -3.45
C MET A 1 11.32 11.31 -2.42
N LYS A 2 10.80 10.24 -1.82
CA LYS A 2 11.54 9.35 -0.91
C LYS A 2 11.70 7.99 -1.60
N THR A 3 12.65 7.19 -1.13
CA THR A 3 12.86 5.84 -1.64
C THR A 3 12.73 4.88 -0.47
N LEU A 4 12.07 3.74 -0.73
CA LEU A 4 11.98 2.63 0.19
C LEU A 4 12.39 1.35 -0.54
N SER A 5 12.78 0.34 0.22
CA SER A 5 13.25 -0.93 -0.32
C SER A 5 12.28 -2.03 0.07
N ILE A 6 11.73 -2.73 -0.94
CA ILE A 6 10.95 -3.95 -0.75
C ILE A 6 11.94 -5.11 -0.83
N ASN A 7 12.00 -5.94 0.20
CA ASN A 7 12.86 -7.13 0.20
C ASN A 7 12.08 -8.37 -0.20
N PHE A 8 12.72 -9.23 -0.98
CA PHE A 8 12.12 -10.45 -1.51
C PHE A 8 12.98 -11.66 -1.16
N LYS A 9 12.32 -12.82 -1.08
CA LYS A 9 12.96 -14.12 -0.96
C LYS A 9 12.33 -15.11 -1.91
N GLU A 10 13.18 -15.77 -2.69
CA GLU A 10 12.82 -16.87 -3.54
C GLU A 10 13.75 -18.05 -3.26
N GLY A 11 13.23 -19.04 -2.52
CA GLY A 11 14.06 -20.12 -1.97
C GLY A 11 15.16 -19.60 -1.04
N LYS A 12 16.42 -19.74 -1.46
CA LYS A 12 17.61 -19.27 -0.71
C LYS A 12 18.11 -17.90 -1.17
N ILE A 13 17.52 -17.33 -2.23
CA ILE A 13 17.95 -16.06 -2.81
C ILE A 13 17.21 -14.94 -2.10
N TYR A 14 17.97 -13.94 -1.64
CA TYR A 14 17.44 -12.68 -1.13
C TYR A 14 17.76 -11.57 -2.12
N SER A 15 16.76 -10.74 -2.40
CA SER A 15 16.92 -9.56 -3.26
C SER A 15 16.16 -8.38 -2.68
N SER A 16 16.45 -7.20 -3.21
CA SER A 16 15.80 -5.96 -2.78
C SER A 16 15.54 -5.09 -4.00
N GLN A 17 14.34 -4.50 -4.05
CA GLN A 17 13.94 -3.55 -5.07
C GLN A 17 13.65 -2.21 -4.42
N LYS A 18 14.32 -1.17 -4.91
CA LYS A 18 14.01 0.21 -4.55
C LYS A 18 12.73 0.64 -5.25
N VAL A 19 11.81 1.21 -4.48
CA VAL A 19 10.57 1.80 -4.97
C VAL A 19 10.53 3.25 -4.52
N SER A 20 10.34 4.14 -5.48
CA SER A 20 10.16 5.56 -5.22
C SER A 20 8.74 5.82 -4.76
N ILE A 21 8.61 6.56 -3.66
CA ILE A 21 7.34 7.07 -3.16
C ILE A 21 7.35 8.59 -3.15
N ASN A 22 6.18 9.16 -3.34
CA ASN A 22 5.95 10.60 -3.30
C ASN A 22 6.13 11.11 -1.87
N ASN A 23 5.48 10.47 -0.91
CA ASN A 23 5.43 10.85 0.49
C ASN A 23 5.07 9.67 1.41
N ILE A 24 5.20 9.93 2.72
CA ILE A 24 4.64 9.09 3.78
C ILE A 24 3.48 9.89 4.37
N LEU A 25 2.28 9.32 4.35
CA LEU A 25 1.03 9.96 4.73
C LEU A 25 0.58 9.40 6.08
N LYS A 26 0.67 10.24 7.12
CA LYS A 26 0.17 9.91 8.46
C LYS A 26 -1.30 10.31 8.57
N LEU A 27 -2.16 9.34 8.82
CA LEU A 27 -3.62 9.54 8.87
C LEU A 27 -4.17 9.19 10.24
N TYR A 28 -5.00 10.08 10.78
CA TYR A 28 -5.59 9.97 12.12
C TYR A 28 -7.09 9.61 12.10
N SER A 29 -7.68 9.49 10.91
CA SER A 29 -9.06 9.01 10.72
C SER A 29 -9.08 7.51 10.46
N SER A 30 -10.08 6.81 10.99
CA SER A 30 -10.35 5.40 10.69
C SER A 30 -11.19 5.20 9.43
N ILE A 31 -11.68 6.28 8.82
CA ILE A 31 -12.42 6.25 7.55
C ILE A 31 -11.73 7.22 6.61
N VAL A 32 -11.22 6.71 5.49
CA VAL A 32 -10.41 7.47 4.56
C VAL A 32 -10.89 7.27 3.13
N ASP A 33 -11.08 8.39 2.46
CA ASP A 33 -11.28 8.45 1.01
C ASP A 33 -9.90 8.63 0.34
N MET A 34 -9.44 7.57 -0.32
CA MET A 34 -8.11 7.54 -0.92
C MET A 34 -8.00 8.49 -2.12
N ALA A 35 -9.09 8.75 -2.84
CA ALA A 35 -9.07 9.67 -3.97
C ALA A 35 -8.85 11.13 -3.52
N LYS A 36 -9.32 11.47 -2.31
CA LYS A 36 -9.08 12.77 -1.69
C LYS A 36 -7.73 12.87 -0.99
N SER A 37 -7.21 11.74 -0.52
CA SER A 37 -5.98 11.69 0.28
C SER A 37 -4.71 11.59 -0.56
N LEU A 38 -4.83 11.05 -1.78
CA LEU A 38 -3.75 10.95 -2.75
C LEU A 38 -3.81 12.16 -3.69
N ASN A 39 -2.65 12.70 -4.04
CA ASN A 39 -2.57 13.62 -5.16
C ASN A 39 -2.62 12.82 -6.48
N GLY A 40 -3.27 13.38 -7.50
CA GLY A 40 -3.57 12.70 -8.77
C GLY A 40 -2.36 12.11 -9.53
N ASP A 41 -1.14 12.57 -9.23
CA ASP A 41 0.10 12.12 -9.86
C ASP A 41 0.99 11.26 -8.95
N GLU A 42 0.50 10.89 -7.75
CA GLU A 42 1.27 10.08 -6.82
C GLU A 42 1.39 8.63 -7.32
N LEU A 43 2.63 8.21 -7.59
CA LEU A 43 2.99 6.88 -8.07
C LEU A 43 3.11 5.89 -6.92
N GLY A 44 3.45 6.36 -5.73
CA GLY A 44 3.52 5.52 -4.54
C GLY A 44 3.45 6.32 -3.26
N VAL A 45 2.71 5.83 -2.29
CA VAL A 45 2.51 6.47 -0.99
C VAL A 45 2.53 5.41 0.10
N LEU A 46 3.36 5.62 1.12
CA LEU A 46 3.26 4.82 2.33
C LEU A 46 2.28 5.49 3.29
N ILE A 47 1.18 4.81 3.58
CA ILE A 47 0.14 5.29 4.47
C ILE A 47 0.38 4.66 5.85
N GLN A 48 0.37 5.50 6.88
CA GLN A 48 0.54 5.11 8.27
C GLN A 48 -0.66 5.61 9.09
N PHE A 49 -1.46 4.70 9.59
CA PHE A 49 -2.63 5.01 10.42
C PHE A 49 -2.22 5.13 11.89
N GLU A 50 -2.45 6.30 12.49
CA GLU A 50 -2.09 6.59 13.89
C GLU A 50 -3.34 6.67 14.81
N HIS A 51 -4.52 6.30 14.31
CA HIS A 51 -5.75 6.28 15.08
C HIS A 51 -5.88 5.02 15.95
N LYS A 52 -6.59 5.16 17.08
CA LYS A 52 -6.79 4.10 18.09
C LYS A 52 -7.86 3.05 17.73
N GLN A 53 -8.67 3.28 16.69
CA GLN A 53 -9.66 2.30 16.25
C GLN A 53 -9.00 1.00 15.75
N SER A 54 -9.63 -0.14 16.00
CA SER A 54 -9.12 -1.47 15.62
C SER A 54 -9.09 -1.69 14.11
N THR A 55 -10.00 -1.04 13.38
CA THR A 55 -10.11 -1.17 11.91
C THR A 55 -10.09 0.19 11.24
N THR A 56 -9.67 0.17 9.98
CA THR A 56 -9.68 1.27 9.05
C THR A 56 -10.53 0.89 7.85
N ILE A 57 -11.38 1.81 7.41
CA ILE A 57 -12.16 1.71 6.18
C ILE A 57 -11.49 2.61 5.14
N LEU A 58 -11.05 2.00 4.04
CA LEU A 58 -10.46 2.67 2.89
C LEU A 58 -11.45 2.64 1.74
N ASN A 59 -11.95 3.81 1.35
CA ASN A 59 -12.66 3.95 0.08
C ASN A 59 -11.63 4.19 -1.03
N VAL A 60 -11.55 3.23 -1.95
CA VAL A 60 -10.60 3.18 -3.08
C VAL A 60 -11.33 3.17 -4.41
N THR A 61 -12.62 3.53 -4.42
CA THR A 61 -13.49 3.49 -5.61
C THR A 61 -12.89 4.28 -6.77
N ASP A 62 -12.41 5.50 -6.53
CA ASP A 62 -11.95 6.42 -7.58
C ASP A 62 -10.43 6.50 -7.73
N VAL A 63 -9.75 5.46 -7.26
CA VAL A 63 -8.30 5.30 -7.41
C VAL A 63 -8.06 4.01 -8.19
N SER A 64 -7.45 4.09 -9.37
CA SER A 64 -7.11 2.93 -10.19
C SER A 64 -6.13 3.31 -11.31
N PRO A 65 -5.26 2.40 -11.79
CA PRO A 65 -4.99 1.06 -11.26
C PRO A 65 -3.96 1.09 -10.11
N TYR A 66 -4.11 0.19 -9.15
CA TYR A 66 -3.24 0.17 -7.97
C TYR A 66 -2.95 -1.23 -7.42
N ALA A 67 -1.86 -1.31 -6.66
CA ALA A 67 -1.61 -2.34 -5.66
C ALA A 67 -1.54 -1.71 -4.27
N LEU A 68 -2.22 -2.33 -3.30
CA LEU A 68 -2.04 -2.06 -1.88
C LEU A 68 -1.26 -3.23 -1.28
N LEU A 69 -0.14 -2.95 -0.63
CA LEU A 69 0.63 -3.93 0.12
C LEU A 69 0.47 -3.64 1.61
N PHE A 70 0.04 -4.64 2.37
CA PHE A 70 -0.21 -4.52 3.80
C PHE A 70 0.96 -5.09 4.60
N PHE A 71 1.39 -4.34 5.61
CA PHE A 71 2.48 -4.73 6.50
C PHE A 71 2.03 -4.65 7.97
N ASP A 72 2.65 -5.48 8.82
CA ASP A 72 2.52 -5.36 10.27
C ASP A 72 3.34 -4.17 10.82
N ASP A 73 3.41 -4.06 12.14
CA ASP A 73 4.10 -2.97 12.83
C ASP A 73 5.63 -3.10 12.68
N GLU A 74 6.15 -4.31 12.49
CA GLU A 74 7.54 -4.60 12.13
C GLU A 74 7.82 -4.45 10.63
N LEU A 75 6.87 -3.96 9.85
CA LEU A 75 6.93 -3.79 8.39
C LEU A 75 7.11 -5.11 7.62
N SER A 76 6.73 -6.24 8.21
CA SER A 76 6.67 -7.55 7.56
C SER A 76 5.41 -7.65 6.71
N PHE A 77 5.55 -8.16 5.50
CA PHE A 77 4.47 -8.27 4.53
C PHE A 77 3.42 -9.29 4.97
N LYS A 78 2.14 -8.93 4.87
CA LYS A 78 1.01 -9.76 5.30
C LYS A 78 0.00 -10.05 4.22
N GLY A 79 -0.02 -9.25 3.16
CA GLY A 79 -0.93 -9.46 2.06
C GLY A 79 -0.92 -8.30 1.09
N ALA A 80 -1.64 -8.48 -0.01
CA ALA A 80 -1.81 -7.46 -1.01
C ALA A 80 -3.20 -7.54 -1.62
N THR A 81 -3.67 -6.41 -2.13
CA THR A 81 -4.81 -6.36 -3.04
C THR A 81 -4.47 -5.51 -4.25
N TYR A 82 -5.11 -5.80 -5.36
CA TYR A 82 -4.87 -5.19 -6.64
C TYR A 82 -6.19 -4.84 -7.29
N SER A 83 -6.25 -3.65 -7.90
CA SER A 83 -7.40 -3.21 -8.68
C SER A 83 -6.95 -2.68 -10.03
N ILE A 84 -7.60 -3.19 -11.08
CA ILE A 84 -7.57 -2.65 -12.45
C ILE A 84 -8.75 -1.73 -12.74
N LYS A 85 -9.74 -1.66 -11.83
CA LYS A 85 -11.06 -1.01 -12.00
C LYS A 85 -11.60 -1.16 -13.42
N SER A 86 -12.20 -2.31 -13.71
CA SER A 86 -12.92 -2.57 -14.97
C SER A 86 -14.43 -2.30 -14.88
N GLY A 87 -14.95 -1.85 -13.72
CA GLY A 87 -16.37 -1.59 -13.49
C GLY A 87 -16.64 -0.29 -12.73
N THR A 88 -17.92 0.07 -12.59
CA THR A 88 -18.39 1.34 -11.99
C THR A 88 -18.84 1.22 -10.53
N GLY A 89 -18.82 0.01 -9.96
CA GLY A 89 -19.21 -0.22 -8.57
C GLY A 89 -18.25 0.39 -7.56
N SER A 90 -18.76 0.74 -6.38
CA SER A 90 -17.93 1.19 -5.27
C SER A 90 -17.04 0.05 -4.76
N PHE A 91 -15.80 0.39 -4.40
CA PHE A 91 -14.84 -0.55 -3.83
C PHE A 91 -14.29 0.01 -2.52
N ILE A 92 -14.58 -0.71 -1.43
CA ILE A 92 -14.21 -0.34 -0.06
C ILE A 92 -13.47 -1.52 0.57
N ILE A 93 -12.37 -1.22 1.25
CA ILE A 93 -11.58 -2.20 1.99
C ILE A 93 -11.65 -1.88 3.47
N GLN A 94 -11.95 -2.88 4.28
CA GLN A 94 -11.79 -2.82 5.73
C GLN A 94 -10.55 -3.62 6.14
N THR A 95 -9.66 -3.02 6.92
CA THR A 95 -8.40 -3.64 7.34
C THR A 95 -8.01 -3.25 8.76
N GLN A 96 -7.23 -4.09 9.44
CA GLN A 96 -6.62 -3.78 10.75
C GLN A 96 -5.18 -3.26 10.59
N TYR A 97 -4.57 -3.44 9.41
CA TYR A 97 -3.18 -3.05 9.16
C TYR A 97 -3.03 -1.53 9.17
N LYS A 98 -2.01 -1.06 9.91
CA LYS A 98 -1.71 0.37 10.06
C LYS A 98 -0.67 0.87 9.05
N ASN A 99 0.14 -0.03 8.49
CA ASN A 99 1.15 0.28 7.48
C ASN A 99 0.71 -0.28 6.13
N ILE A 100 0.42 0.61 5.17
CA ILE A 100 -0.08 0.23 3.85
C ILE A 100 0.68 0.99 2.77
N LEU A 101 1.38 0.26 1.90
CA LEU A 101 2.03 0.86 0.74
C LEU A 101 1.07 0.83 -0.44
N PHE A 102 0.61 2.02 -0.85
CA PHE A 102 -0.14 2.23 -2.08
C PHE A 102 0.84 2.45 -3.24
N LEU A 103 0.63 1.76 -4.35
CA LEU A 103 1.47 1.84 -5.55
C LEU A 103 0.59 1.86 -6.81
N ARG A 104 0.86 2.77 -7.75
CA ARG A 104 0.17 2.79 -9.05
C ARG A 104 0.77 1.79 -10.03
N VAL A 105 -0.08 1.06 -10.72
CA VAL A 105 0.32 0.00 -11.66
C VAL A 105 0.70 0.63 -13.02
N PRO A 106 1.69 0.07 -13.75
CA PRO A 106 2.34 -1.22 -13.53
C PRO A 106 3.58 -1.19 -12.63
N HIS A 107 3.61 -2.11 -11.66
CA HIS A 107 4.84 -2.52 -11.00
C HIS A 107 5.03 -4.02 -11.15
N ASN A 108 6.22 -4.43 -11.59
CA ASN A 108 6.59 -5.84 -11.70
C ASN A 108 7.00 -6.40 -10.32
N LEU A 109 6.01 -6.59 -9.43
CA LEU A 109 6.22 -7.12 -8.09
C LEU A 109 5.68 -8.55 -8.03
N LYS A 110 6.56 -9.52 -7.79
CA LYS A 110 6.17 -10.89 -7.48
C LYS A 110 5.70 -10.95 -6.03
N LEU A 111 4.41 -10.70 -5.80
CA LEU A 111 3.84 -10.53 -4.45
C LEU A 111 4.15 -11.69 -3.50
N SER A 112 4.19 -12.92 -4.01
CA SER A 112 4.46 -14.12 -3.22
C SER A 112 5.89 -14.22 -2.67
N THR A 113 6.81 -13.41 -3.16
CA THR A 113 8.20 -13.40 -2.68
C THR A 113 8.49 -12.24 -1.74
N ILE A 114 7.55 -11.31 -1.52
CA ILE A 114 7.76 -10.16 -0.63
C ILE A 114 7.90 -10.63 0.82
N ILE A 115 8.91 -10.11 1.52
CA ILE A 115 9.15 -10.37 2.94
C ILE A 115 8.75 -9.18 3.79
N ASN A 116 9.33 -8.01 3.50
CA ASN A 116 9.18 -6.81 4.32
C ASN A 116 9.55 -5.54 3.55
N LEU A 117 9.22 -4.41 4.17
CA LEU A 117 9.57 -3.08 3.74
C LEU A 117 10.71 -2.52 4.62
N LYS A 118 11.66 -1.79 4.02
CA LYS A 118 12.72 -1.06 4.73
C LYS A 118 12.85 0.38 4.22
N PHE A 119 13.25 1.28 5.11
CA PHE A 119 13.60 2.67 4.83
C PHE A 119 15.09 2.83 4.55
#